data_AF-A0AAU5LEC8-F1
#
_entry.id   AF-A0AAU5LEC8-F1
#
_cell.length_a   1.000
_cell.length_b   1.000
_cell.length_c   1.000
_cell.angle_alpha   90.00
_cell.angle_beta   90.00
_cell.angle_gamma   90.00
#
_symmetry.space_group_name_H-M   'P 1'
#
loop_
_entity.id
_entity.type
_entity.pdbx_description
1 polymer ?
#
loop_
_entity_poly.entity_id
_entity_poly.type
_entity_poly.pdbx_seq_one_letter_code
_entity_poly.pdbx_strand_id
1 'polypeptide(L)' 'MTGKYRPVPVQALLCGRWVAAEVVAVRRTSTSGAVRQVLLEHHGHLEWIDAALVRRDRVR' A
#
# COMPACT_ATOMS: atom_id res chain seq x y z
N MET A 1 -17.87 -11.42 7.25
CA MET A 1 -16.61 -12.18 7.15
C MET A 1 -15.46 -11.22 7.36
N THR A 2 -14.97 -11.08 8.60
CA THR A 2 -13.79 -10.26 8.92
C THR A 2 -12.54 -11.11 8.68
N GLY A 3 -12.04 -11.10 7.44
CA GLY A 3 -10.71 -11.63 7.16
C GLY A 3 -9.71 -10.84 8.00
N LYS A 4 -8.89 -11.52 8.82
CA LYS A 4 -7.89 -10.89 9.67
C LYS A 4 -7.00 -10.00 8.81
N TYR A 5 -7.22 -8.70 8.92
CA TYR A 5 -6.39 -7.71 8.26
C TYR A 5 -5.05 -7.73 9.00
N ARG A 6 -4.00 -8.28 8.38
CA ARG A 6 -2.65 -8.23 8.94
C ARG A 6 -1.95 -7.04 8.30
N PRO A 7 -1.74 -5.94 9.03
CA PRO A 7 -1.00 -4.80 8.50
C PRO A 7 0.38 -5.29 8.05
N VAL A 8 0.80 -4.86 6.86
CA VAL A 8 2.13 -5.19 6.33
C VAL A 8 2.94 -3.90 6.32
N PRO A 9 3.99 -3.79 7.14
CA PRO A 9 4.84 -2.61 7.15
C PRO A 9 5.59 -2.49 5.82
N VAL A 10 5.58 -1.29 5.25
CA VAL A 10 6.16 -0.97 3.95
C VAL A 10 6.76 0.43 3.97
N GLN A 11 7.50 0.75 2.89
CA GLN A 11 7.77 2.14 2.53
C GLN A 11 7.01 2.50 1.27
N ALA A 12 6.39 3.67 1.28
CA ALA A 12 5.62 4.22 0.18
C ALA A 12 6.26 5.50 -0.35
N LEU A 13 6.29 5.67 -1.67
CA LEU A 13 6.74 6.89 -2.32
C LEU A 13 5.58 7.88 -2.41
N LEU A 14 5.56 8.85 -1.51
CA LEU A 14 4.55 9.90 -1.42
C LEU A 14 5.23 11.26 -1.63
N CYS A 15 4.71 12.08 -2.54
CA CYS A 15 5.27 13.40 -2.85
C CYS A 15 6.80 13.39 -3.12
N GLY A 16 7.30 12.34 -3.78
CA GLY A 16 8.73 12.16 -4.08
C GLY A 16 9.60 11.70 -2.90
N ARG A 17 9.02 11.36 -1.75
CA ARG A 17 9.75 10.87 -0.57
C ARG A 17 9.26 9.50 -0.13
N TRP A 18 10.18 8.66 0.33
CA TRP A 18 9.84 7.39 0.98
C TRP A 18 9.39 7.64 2.43
N VAL A 19 8.19 7.18 2.76
CA VAL A 19 7.56 7.32 4.07
C VAL A 19 7.18 5.92 4.59
N ALA A 20 7.27 5.72 5.91
CA ALA A 20 6.81 4.50 6.55
C ALA A 20 5.27 4.43 6.51
N ALA A 21 4.73 3.29 6.11
CA ALA A 21 3.30 3.08 5.99
C ALA A 21 2.93 1.61 6.22
N GLU A 22 1.65 1.33 6.34
CA GLU A 22 1.11 -0.03 6.43
C GLU A 22 0.11 -0.29 5.31
N VAL A 23 0.23 -1.43 4.62
CA VAL A 23 -0.80 -1.84 3.65
C VAL A 23 -2.03 -2.31 4.41
N VAL A 24 -3.18 -1.66 4.12
CA VAL A 24 -4.48 -1.88 4.74
C VAL A 24 -5.60 -2.29 3.76
N ALA A 25 -5.36 -2.29 2.45
CA ALA A 25 -6.16 -3.05 1.47
C ALA A 25 -5.38 -3.24 0.16
N VAL A 26 -5.80 -4.21 -0.66
CA VAL A 26 -5.30 -4.38 -2.03
C VAL A 26 -6.47 -4.51 -2.96
N ARG A 27 -6.48 -3.72 -4.03
CA ARG A 27 -7.47 -3.79 -5.10
C ARG A 27 -6.76 -4.09 -6.42
N ARG A 28 -7.34 -4.98 -7.21
CA ARG A 28 -6.97 -5.18 -8.63
C ARG A 28 -8.08 -4.57 -9.46
N THR A 29 -7.77 -3.64 -10.36
CA THR A 29 -8.73 -3.16 -11.35
C THR A 29 -8.57 -4.02 -12.59
N SER A 30 -9.54 -4.89 -12.86
CA SER A 30 -9.51 -5.77 -14.04
C SER A 30 -10.40 -5.24 -15.15
N THR A 31 -9.80 -4.50 -16.08
CA THR A 31 -10.18 -4.48 -17.50
C THR A 31 -9.01 -3.88 -18.28
N SER A 32 -8.43 -4.66 -19.18
CA SER A 32 -7.39 -4.30 -20.18
C SER A 32 -6.02 -3.70 -19.75
N GLY A 33 -5.77 -3.37 -18.48
CA GLY A 33 -4.45 -2.93 -18.01
C GLY A 33 -4.31 -3.05 -16.50
N ALA A 34 -3.77 -4.18 -16.02
CA ALA A 34 -3.80 -4.56 -14.60
C ALA A 34 -2.99 -3.61 -13.70
N VAL A 35 -3.59 -2.49 -13.30
CA VAL A 35 -3.08 -1.63 -12.23
C VAL A 35 -3.43 -2.30 -10.90
N ARG A 36 -2.42 -2.53 -10.08
CA ARG A 36 -2.59 -2.98 -8.70
C ARG A 36 -2.52 -1.76 -7.81
N GLN A 37 -3.60 -1.47 -7.10
CA GLN A 37 -3.63 -0.40 -6.10
C GLN A 37 -3.55 -1.01 -4.70
N VAL A 38 -2.91 -0.27 -3.80
CA VAL A 38 -2.86 -0.61 -2.37
C VAL A 38 -3.38 0.59 -1.58
N LEU A 39 -4.22 0.30 -0.59
CA LEU A 39 -4.61 1.29 0.40
C LEU A 39 -3.54 1.24 1.48
N LEU A 40 -2.97 2.39 1.79
CA LEU A 40 -1.98 2.56 2.82
C LEU A 40 -2.56 3.36 3.97
N GLU A 41 -2.13 3.04 5.18
CA GLU A 41 -2.21 3.94 6.33
C GLU A 41 -0.82 4.55 6.59
N HIS A 42 -0.75 5.87 6.71
CA HIS A 42 0.43 6.58 7.21
C HIS A 42 -0.01 7.81 8.02
N HIS A 43 0.57 8.02 9.21
CA HIS A 43 0.23 9.16 10.08
C HIS A 43 -1.28 9.37 10.35
N GLY A 44 -2.07 8.29 10.39
CA GLY A 44 -3.53 8.36 10.57
C GLY A 44 -4.32 8.73 9.30
N HIS A 45 -3.66 8.81 8.14
CA HIS A 45 -4.29 9.05 6.84
C HIS A 45 -4.35 7.77 6.02
N LEU A 46 -5.45 7.61 5.26
CA LEU A 46 -5.68 6.50 4.34
C LEU A 46 -5.59 6.97 2.89
N GLU A 47 -4.72 6.35 2.10
CA GLU A 47 -4.51 6.73 0.71
C GLU A 47 -4.37 5.51 -0.22
N TRP A 48 -5.11 5.53 -1.35
CA TRP A 48 -4.93 4.55 -2.42
C TRP A 48 -3.82 4.99 -3.35
N ILE A 49 -2.77 4.18 -3.48
CA ILE A 49 -1.67 4.46 -4.42
C ILE A 49 -1.39 3.25 -5.32
N ASP A 50 -0.62 3.48 -6.37
CA ASP A 50 -0.11 2.40 -7.21
C ASP A 50 0.85 1.51 -6.40
N ALA A 51 0.67 0.19 -6.49
CA ALA A 51 1.53 -0.78 -5.83
C ALA A 51 3.00 -0.70 -6.29
N ALA A 52 3.27 -0.15 -7.48
CA ALA A 52 4.62 0.11 -7.97
C ALA A 52 5.37 1.17 -7.12
N LEU A 53 4.63 2.01 -6.39
CA LEU A 53 5.17 3.03 -5.49
C LEU A 53 5.39 2.51 -4.06
N VAL A 54 5.24 1.19 -3.85
CA VAL A 54 5.41 0.56 -2.53
C VAL A 54 6.52 -0.47 -2.59
N ARG A 55 7.38 -0.45 -1.57
CA ARG A 55 8.40 -1.47 -1.35
C ARG A 55 8.26 -2.06 0.05
N ARG A 56 8.56 -3.36 0.19
CA ARG A 56 8.67 -3.98 1.51
C ARG A 56 9.79 -3.31 2.27
N ASP A 57 9.52 -3.03 3.53
CA ASP A 57 10.59 -2.60 4.43
C ASP A 57 11.56 -3.78 4.59
N ARG A 58 12.85 -3.55 4.31
CA ARG A 58 13.88 -4.56 4.52
C ARG A 58 14.28 -4.48 6.00
N VAL A 59 13.38 -4.94 6.87
CA VAL A 59 13.76 -5.19 8.26
C VAL A 59 14.72 -6.38 8.23
N ARG A 60 16.00 -6.09 8.49
CA ARG A 60 17.07 -7.08 8.66
C ARG A 60 16.95 -7.75 10.03
#